data_AF-A0A5F2GWA0-F1
#
_entry.id   AF-A0A5F2GWA0-F1
#
_cell.length_a   1.000
_cell.length_b   1.000
_cell.length_c   1.000
_cell.angle_alpha   90.00
_cell.angle_beta   90.00
_cell.angle_gamma   90.00
#
_symmetry.space_group_name_H-M   'P 1'
#
loop_
_entity.id
_entity.type
_entity.pdbx_description
1 polymer ?
#
loop_
_entity_poly.entity_id
_entity_poly.type
_entity_poly.pdbx_seq_one_letter_code
_entity_poly.pdbx_strand_id
1 'polypeptide(L)'
;MNMHVATAETETWQFELDALVTHRDGPMPSLVLSRIRTSRGDEVYGVRSFATVDPNRDRIIMGAALKPIDDAAWEICLLAGTPLDPRIARPLPQ
;
A
#
# COMPACT_ATOMS: atom_id res chain seq x y z
N MET A 1 10.29 -4.51 -43.25
CA MET A 1 9.33 -4.32 -42.14
C MET A 1 10.14 -4.13 -40.88
N ASN A 2 10.27 -2.88 -40.42
CA ASN A 2 11.03 -2.57 -39.21
C ASN A 2 10.09 -2.77 -38.01
N MET A 3 10.35 -3.84 -37.27
CA MET A 3 9.63 -4.18 -36.05
C MET A 3 10.09 -3.22 -34.95
N HIS A 4 9.31 -2.18 -34.68
CA HIS A 4 9.46 -1.42 -33.45
C HIS A 4 9.06 -2.32 -32.29
N VAL A 5 10.06 -2.92 -31.64
CA VAL A 5 9.91 -3.54 -30.32
C VAL A 5 9.64 -2.39 -29.36
N ALA A 6 8.37 -2.14 -29.05
CA ALA A 6 8.00 -1.40 -27.86
C ALA A 6 8.41 -2.28 -26.67
N THR A 7 9.58 -2.01 -26.10
CA THR A 7 9.90 -2.50 -24.76
C THR A 7 8.85 -1.88 -23.85
N ALA A 8 7.86 -2.68 -23.43
CA ALA A 8 6.95 -2.29 -22.38
C ALA A 8 7.78 -2.09 -21.11
N GLU A 9 8.22 -0.86 -20.88
CA GLU A 9 8.77 -0.45 -19.60
C GLU A 9 7.67 -0.77 -18.58
N THR A 10 7.93 -1.79 -17.76
CA THR A 10 6.99 -2.17 -16.72
C THR A 10 7.04 -1.04 -15.71
N GLU A 11 6.04 -0.13 -15.76
CA GLU A 11 5.99 1.02 -14.86
C GLU A 11 6.17 0.53 -13.43
N THR A 12 7.30 0.89 -12.83
CA THR A 12 7.64 0.47 -11.46
C THR A 12 7.03 1.48 -10.52
N TRP A 13 6.18 1.02 -9.60
CA TRP A 13 5.58 1.84 -8.55
C TRP A 13 6.27 1.54 -7.23
N GLN A 14 6.39 2.53 -6.34
CA GLN A 14 6.96 2.30 -5.01
C GLN A 14 6.10 1.29 -4.20
N PHE A 15 4.79 1.40 -4.32
CA PHE A 15 3.81 0.49 -3.74
C PHE A 15 2.78 0.06 -4.78
N GLU A 16 2.49 -1.24 -4.81
CA GLU A 16 1.42 -1.82 -5.64
C GLU A 16 0.04 -1.62 -5.01
N LEU A 17 -1.01 -1.83 -5.80
CA LEU A 17 -2.35 -1.95 -5.25
C LEU A 17 -2.40 -3.12 -4.24
N ASP A 18 -3.23 -2.98 -3.21
CA ASP A 18 -3.34 -3.91 -2.09
C ASP A 18 -2.08 -4.05 -1.22
N ALA A 19 -1.04 -3.24 -1.47
CA ALA A 19 0.11 -3.17 -0.58
C ALA A 19 -0.30 -2.60 0.78
N LEU A 20 0.18 -3.22 1.85
CA LEU A 20 0.07 -2.70 3.22
C LEU A 20 1.22 -1.75 3.51
N VAL A 21 0.88 -0.52 3.85
CA VAL A 21 1.79 0.59 4.09
C VAL A 21 1.51 1.24 5.43
N THR A 22 2.43 2.08 5.87
CA THR A 22 2.24 2.98 7.01
C THR A 22 2.88 4.34 6.71
N HIS A 23 2.56 5.34 7.52
CA HIS A 23 3.15 6.65 7.39
C HIS A 23 4.53 6.70 8.07
N ARG A 24 5.46 7.46 7.52
CA ARG A 24 6.81 7.58 8.10
C ARG A 24 6.82 8.31 9.45
N ASP A 25 5.91 9.28 9.63
CA ASP A 25 5.86 10.12 10.85
C ASP A 25 5.02 9.50 11.98
N GLY A 26 4.38 8.35 11.76
CA GLY A 26 3.64 7.65 12.80
C GLY A 26 2.89 6.41 12.31
N PRO A 27 2.55 5.46 13.20
CA PRO A 27 1.81 4.25 12.84
C PRO A 27 0.44 4.60 12.23
N MET A 28 0.23 4.17 10.99
CA MET A 28 -1.02 4.36 10.26
C MET A 28 -1.19 3.18 9.29
N PRO A 29 -1.49 1.97 9.80
CA PRO A 29 -1.65 0.79 8.94
C PRO A 29 -2.71 1.08 7.89
N SER A 30 -2.34 1.00 6.62
CA SER A 30 -3.22 1.37 5.51
C SER A 30 -3.03 0.45 4.31
N LEU A 31 -4.08 0.30 3.50
CA LEU A 31 -4.07 -0.41 2.22
C LEU A 31 -4.01 0.58 1.06
N VAL A 32 -3.17 0.32 0.06
CA VAL A 32 -3.16 1.09 -1.18
C VAL A 32 -4.36 0.71 -2.05
N LEU A 33 -5.23 1.67 -2.33
CA LEU A 33 -6.44 1.49 -3.15
C LEU A 33 -6.31 2.11 -4.54
N SER A 34 -5.49 3.15 -4.70
CA SER A 34 -5.25 3.80 -5.99
C SER A 34 -3.85 4.39 -6.03
N ARG A 35 -3.36 4.59 -7.25
CA ARG A 35 -2.05 5.16 -7.54
C ARG A 35 -2.16 6.12 -8.72
N ILE A 36 -1.56 7.28 -8.59
CA ILE A 36 -1.54 8.33 -9.61
C ILE A 36 -0.12 8.87 -9.66
N ARG A 37 0.37 9.14 -10.86
CA ARG A 37 1.63 9.88 -11.07
C ARG A 37 1.27 11.29 -11.52
N THR A 38 1.76 12.29 -10.80
CA THR A 38 1.52 13.69 -11.17
C THR A 38 2.28 14.04 -12.45
N SER A 39 1.97 15.18 -13.05
CA SER A 39 2.72 15.70 -14.21
C SER A 39 4.21 15.96 -13.93
N ARG A 40 4.59 16.07 -12.65
CA ARG A 40 6.00 16.20 -12.22
C ARG A 40 6.69 14.88 -11.96
N GLY A 41 5.99 13.75 -12.12
CA GLY A 41 6.52 12.42 -11.82
C GLY A 41 6.33 11.97 -10.37
N ASP A 42 5.81 12.83 -9.49
CA ASP A 42 5.56 12.46 -8.08
C ASP A 42 4.48 11.35 -7.99
N GLU A 43 4.72 10.31 -7.21
CA GLU A 43 3.73 9.25 -6.93
C GLU A 43 2.81 9.66 -5.78
N VAL A 44 1.51 9.50 -6.00
CA VAL A 44 0.44 9.82 -5.06
C VAL A 44 -0.47 8.61 -4.92
N TYR A 45 -0.78 8.26 -3.68
CA TYR A 45 -1.51 7.05 -3.33
C TYR A 45 -2.81 7.39 -2.62
N GLY A 46 -3.91 6.83 -3.09
CA GLY A 46 -5.14 6.72 -2.32
C GLY A 46 -5.02 5.54 -1.38
N VAL A 47 -5.12 5.77 -0.08
CA VAL A 47 -4.97 4.73 0.95
C VAL A 47 -6.18 4.66 1.87
N ARG A 48 -6.48 3.46 2.36
CA ARG A 48 -7.50 3.21 3.38
C ARG A 48 -6.87 2.74 4.68
N SER A 49 -7.08 3.49 5.74
CA SER A 49 -6.65 3.19 7.09
C SER A 49 -7.38 1.98 7.67
N PHE A 50 -6.59 1.06 8.20
CA PHE A 50 -6.99 -0.08 9.02
C PHE A 50 -6.66 0.13 10.50
N ALA A 51 -6.36 1.36 10.93
CA ALA A 51 -6.17 1.62 12.35
C ALA A 51 -7.48 1.41 13.12
N THR A 52 -7.39 0.81 14.31
CA THR A 52 -8.53 0.60 15.22
C THR A 52 -9.31 1.90 15.46
N VAL A 53 -8.60 3.01 15.62
CA VAL A 53 -9.16 4.35 15.75
C VAL A 53 -8.52 5.27 14.71
N ASP A 54 -9.31 5.68 13.71
CA ASP A 54 -8.91 6.73 12.76
C ASP A 54 -10.16 7.47 12.26
N PRO A 55 -10.28 8.79 12.51
CA PRO A 55 -11.41 9.58 12.03
C PRO A 55 -11.43 9.75 10.51
N ASN A 56 -10.29 9.58 9.83
CA ASN A 56 -10.16 9.76 8.39
C ASN A 56 -9.69 8.44 7.75
N ARG A 57 -10.68 7.58 7.45
CA ARG A 57 -10.44 6.24 6.88
C ARG A 57 -9.78 6.27 5.51
N ASP A 58 -10.21 7.16 4.61
CA ASP A 58 -9.66 7.25 3.25
C ASP A 58 -8.87 8.54 3.09
N ARG A 59 -7.65 8.45 2.55
CA ARG A 59 -6.72 9.59 2.41
C ARG A 59 -5.98 9.53 1.08
N ILE A 60 -5.50 10.69 0.61
CA ILE A 60 -4.57 10.82 -0.50
C ILE A 60 -3.22 11.26 0.07
N ILE A 61 -2.16 10.49 -0.17
CA ILE A 61 -0.85 10.67 0.46
C ILE A 61 0.27 10.57 -0.59
N MET A 62 1.31 11.39 -0.43
CA MET A 62 2.52 11.32 -1.25
C MET A 62 3.29 10.02 -0.99
N GLY A 63 3.79 9.35 -2.04
CA GLY A 63 4.60 8.14 -1.90
C GLY A 63 5.81 8.30 -0.98
N ALA A 64 6.47 9.47 -1.05
CA ALA A 64 7.61 9.82 -0.19
C ALA A 64 7.30 9.93 1.32
N ALA A 65 6.01 9.95 1.70
CA ALA A 65 5.56 9.94 3.09
C ALA A 65 5.17 8.53 3.58
N LEU A 66 5.07 7.57 2.65
CA LEU A 66 4.71 6.19 2.93
C LEU A 66 5.97 5.31 3.04
N LYS A 67 5.86 4.28 3.87
CA LYS A 67 6.82 3.19 3.99
C LYS A 67 6.05 1.86 4.07
N PRO A 68 6.70 0.72 3.82
CA PRO A 68 6.10 -0.59 4.08
C PRO A 68 5.56 -0.67 5.52
N ILE A 69 4.46 -1.38 5.72
CA ILE A 69 3.89 -1.59 7.06
C ILE A 69 4.97 -2.16 8.02
N ASP A 70 4.98 -1.66 9.25
CA ASP A 70 5.93 -2.06 10.29
C ASP A 70 5.21 -2.62 11.52
N ASP A 71 5.98 -3.13 12.50
CA ASP A 71 5.43 -3.77 13.70
C ASP A 71 4.53 -2.82 14.51
N ALA A 72 4.93 -1.56 14.65
CA ALA A 72 4.15 -0.56 15.36
C ALA A 72 2.80 -0.27 14.68
N ALA A 73 2.75 -0.27 13.34
CA ALA A 73 1.49 -0.17 12.61
C ALA A 73 0.64 -1.44 12.76
N TRP A 74 1.26 -2.61 12.81
CA TRP A 74 0.55 -3.87 13.04
C TRP A 74 -0.11 -3.96 14.42
N GLU A 75 0.49 -3.39 15.47
CA GLU A 75 -0.08 -3.36 16.83
C GLU A 75 -1.46 -2.71 16.90
N ILE A 76 -1.73 -1.74 16.00
CA ILE A 76 -3.00 -1.01 15.95
C ILE A 76 -3.84 -1.36 14.72
N CYS A 77 -3.46 -2.38 13.96
CA CYS A 77 -4.12 -2.76 12.71
C CYS A 77 -5.31 -3.69 12.96
N LEU A 78 -6.48 -3.35 12.40
CA LEU A 78 -7.70 -4.14 12.45
C LEU A 78 -7.58 -5.52 11.78
N LEU A 79 -6.61 -5.70 10.88
CA LEU A 79 -6.35 -7.00 10.25
C LEU A 79 -5.57 -7.94 11.16
N ALA A 80 -4.84 -7.42 12.15
CA ALA A 80 -3.95 -8.21 12.98
C ALA A 80 -4.71 -9.35 13.70
N GLY A 81 -4.23 -10.58 13.56
CA GLY A 81 -4.86 -11.73 14.22
C GLY A 81 -6.14 -12.25 13.54
N THR A 82 -6.60 -11.60 12.47
CA THR A 82 -7.76 -12.06 11.69
C THR A 82 -7.34 -13.07 10.62
N PRO A 83 -8.27 -13.83 10.02
CA PRO A 83 -7.98 -14.68 8.85
C PRO A 83 -7.50 -13.93 7.59
N LEU A 84 -7.52 -12.59 7.62
CA LEU A 84 -7.02 -11.71 6.56
C LEU A 84 -5.64 -11.13 6.89
N ASP A 85 -5.06 -11.45 8.05
CA ASP A 85 -3.68 -11.10 8.38
C ASP A 85 -2.72 -11.90 7.48
N PRO A 86 -1.98 -11.25 6.55
CA PRO A 86 -1.08 -11.94 5.64
C PRO A 86 0.13 -12.56 6.35
N ARG A 87 0.39 -12.20 7.62
CA ARG A 87 1.48 -12.79 8.42
C ARG A 87 1.12 -14.17 8.96
N ILE A 88 -0.17 -14.49 9.04
CA ILE A 88 -0.66 -15.79 9.50
C ILE A 88 -0.72 -16.70 8.30
N ALA A 89 0.11 -17.74 8.28
CA ALA A 89 0.09 -18.74 7.21
C ALA A 89 -1.33 -19.30 7.06
N ARG A 90 -1.95 -19.07 5.89
CA ARG A 90 -3.24 -19.69 5.57
C ARG A 90 -2.99 -21.21 5.47
N PRO A 91 -3.75 -22.07 6.16
CA PRO A 91 -3.73 -23.49 5.82
C PRO A 91 -4.15 -23.59 4.34
N LEU A 92 -3.30 -24.21 3.52
CA LEU A 92 -3.69 -24.55 2.15
C LEU A 92 -4.91 -25.48 2.25
N PRO A 93 -5.97 -25.25 1.44
CA PRO A 93 -7.07 -26.21 1.36
C PRO A 93 -6.49 -27.56 0.92
N GLN A 94 -6.82 -28.63 1.66
CA GLN A 94 -6.48 -30.00 1.31
C GLN A 94 -7.33 -30.48 0.13
#